data_AF-A0A931I5U7-F1
#
_entry.id   AF-A0A931I5U7-F1
#
_cell.length_a   1.000
_cell.length_b   1.000
_cell.length_c   1.000
_cell.angle_alpha   90.00
_cell.angle_beta   90.00
_cell.angle_gamma   90.00
#
_symmetry.space_group_name_H-M   'P 1'
#
loop_
_entity.id
_entity.type
_entity.pdbx_description
1 polymer ?
#
loop_
_entity_poly.entity_id
_entity_poly.type
_entity_poly.pdbx_seq_one_letter_code
_entity_poly.pdbx_strand_id
1 'polypeptide(L)'
;MTWRVFVPDADRLTELGYPALAGCCSLFHDAKGYEHEPNRYLRDRYRARWVPEYKEGPTGAKREGKRPTTSKGEADRLTNFLNWAEAGGIDVDRMNYECVLSYQDNMIAFRPSQQRPTVGAATRNQRADVATFYLMWRAEQGLRWAFDVPTKLVKVPYRDIRGDVFVYSRTGRLRQSAAQLPTLSLPTAAQKLAWYSAVRTRLGEAKMLASRCIVEIGVRAFE
;
A
#
# COMPACT_ATOMS: atom_id res chain seq x y z
N MET A 1 -3.00 22.96 2.39
CA MET A 1 -1.91 22.46 3.25
C MET A 1 -1.82 20.97 3.01
N THR A 2 -0.61 20.43 2.85
CA THR A 2 -0.46 19.08 2.28
C THR A 2 0.74 18.36 2.88
N TRP A 3 0.51 17.12 3.26
CA TRP A 3 1.49 16.12 3.63
C TRP A 3 2.19 15.57 2.39
N ARG A 4 3.50 15.39 2.48
CA ARG A 4 4.34 14.83 1.40
C ARG A 4 5.25 13.73 1.93
N VAL A 5 5.49 12.74 1.09
CA VAL A 5 6.44 11.66 1.37
C VAL A 5 7.85 12.11 1.01
N PHE A 6 8.76 11.97 1.95
CA PHE A 6 10.20 12.05 1.74
C PHE A 6 10.78 10.64 1.68
N VAL A 7 11.38 10.32 0.54
CA VAL A 7 12.14 9.08 0.35
C VAL A 7 13.58 9.37 0.73
N PRO A 8 14.15 8.68 1.73
CA PRO A 8 15.52 8.91 2.13
C PRO A 8 16.52 8.41 1.09
N ASP A 9 17.69 9.04 1.07
CA ASP A 9 18.90 8.48 0.49
C ASP A 9 19.47 7.45 1.47
N ALA A 10 19.41 6.17 1.07
CA ALA A 10 19.78 5.05 1.92
C ALA A 10 21.28 4.99 2.21
N ASP A 11 22.10 5.36 1.24
CA ASP A 11 23.57 5.32 1.37
C ASP A 11 24.00 6.43 2.33
N ARG A 12 23.48 7.64 2.12
CA ARG A 12 23.76 8.77 3.01
C ARG A 12 23.30 8.53 4.44
N LEU A 13 22.12 7.94 4.67
CA LEU A 13 21.67 7.62 6.03
C LEU A 13 22.54 6.55 6.69
N THR A 14 23.09 5.62 5.92
CA THR A 14 24.00 4.60 6.41
C THR A 14 25.33 5.23 6.83
N GLU A 15 25.89 6.12 6.01
CA GLU A 15 27.10 6.90 6.31
C GLU A 15 26.94 7.75 7.57
N LEU A 16 25.75 8.33 7.78
CA LEU A 16 25.41 9.11 8.98
C LEU A 16 25.18 8.25 10.23
N GLY A 17 25.33 6.91 10.16
CA GLY A 17 25.20 6.02 11.30
C GLY A 17 23.79 5.51 11.58
N TYR A 18 22.87 5.62 10.61
CA TYR A 18 21.47 5.17 10.72
C TYR A 18 21.09 4.06 9.73
N PRO A 19 21.88 2.97 9.58
CA PRO A 19 21.59 1.90 8.62
C PRO A 19 20.23 1.24 8.87
N ALA A 20 19.80 1.19 10.13
CA ALA A 20 18.54 0.64 10.54
C ALA A 20 17.31 1.34 9.92
N LEU A 21 17.45 2.62 9.52
CA LEU A 21 16.38 3.47 9.00
C LEU A 21 16.64 3.92 7.55
N ALA A 22 17.70 3.43 6.91
CA ALA A 22 18.13 3.87 5.58
C ALA A 22 17.02 3.85 4.51
N GLY A 23 16.09 2.89 4.59
CA GLY A 23 14.95 2.78 3.68
C GLY A 23 13.61 3.28 4.22
N CYS A 24 13.58 3.88 5.41
CA CYS A 24 12.35 4.30 6.07
C CYS A 24 11.90 5.67 5.54
N CYS A 25 10.80 5.68 4.79
CA CYS A 25 10.19 6.93 4.34
C CYS A 25 9.66 7.75 5.53
N SER A 26 9.71 9.08 5.38
CA SER A 26 9.21 10.05 6.37
C SER A 26 8.18 10.97 5.73
N LEU A 27 7.34 11.59 6.54
CA LEU A 27 6.33 12.55 6.13
C LEU A 27 6.71 13.96 6.58
N PHE A 28 6.47 14.92 5.70
CA PHE A 28 6.60 16.34 5.98
C PHE A 28 5.29 17.04 5.66
N HIS A 29 4.87 17.93 6.54
CA HIS A 29 3.73 18.79 6.34
C HIS A 29 4.19 20.17 5.86
N ASP A 30 3.60 20.69 4.78
CA ASP A 30 4.05 21.95 4.17
C ASP A 30 4.10 23.15 5.14
N ALA A 31 3.20 23.20 6.13
CA ALA A 31 3.15 24.31 7.09
C ALA A 31 3.87 24.02 8.43
N LYS A 32 4.00 22.75 8.81
CA LYS A 32 4.50 22.35 10.14
C LYS A 32 5.87 21.66 10.09
N GLY A 33 6.36 21.38 8.88
CA GLY A 33 7.58 20.63 8.65
C GLY A 33 7.43 19.18 9.12
N TYR A 34 8.42 18.72 9.88
CA TYR A 34 8.47 17.34 10.36
C TYR A 34 7.57 17.15 11.58
N GLU A 35 6.57 16.26 11.48
CA GLU A 35 5.76 15.88 12.64
C GLU A 35 6.21 14.54 13.24
N HIS A 36 6.32 14.49 14.57
CA HIS A 36 6.86 13.32 15.25
C HIS A 36 5.94 12.09 15.18
N GLU A 37 4.62 12.26 15.33
CA GLU A 37 3.71 11.12 15.50
C GLU A 37 3.57 10.26 14.24
N PRO A 38 3.22 10.80 13.06
CA PRO A 38 3.07 9.97 11.86
C PRO A 38 4.39 9.29 11.48
N ASN A 39 5.51 9.98 11.71
CA ASN A 39 6.84 9.45 11.45
C ASN A 39 7.28 8.38 12.44
N ARG A 40 6.89 8.48 13.72
CA ARG A 40 7.12 7.42 14.71
C ARG A 40 6.37 6.15 14.30
N TYR A 41 5.11 6.27 13.91
CA TYR A 41 4.34 5.13 13.37
C TYR A 41 5.07 4.48 12.20
N LEU A 42 5.51 5.24 11.18
CA LEU A 42 6.20 4.69 10.03
C LEU A 42 7.50 3.95 10.41
N ARG A 43 8.26 4.48 11.37
CA ARG A 43 9.47 3.80 11.88
C ARG A 43 9.15 2.50 12.62
N ASP A 44 8.14 2.52 13.49
CA ASP A 44 7.75 1.32 14.25
C ASP A 44 7.25 0.22 13.30
N ARG A 45 6.48 0.61 12.28
CA ARG A 45 6.05 -0.25 11.17
C ARG A 45 7.19 -0.77 10.32
N TYR A 46 8.19 0.07 10.05
CA TYR A 46 9.34 -0.27 9.21
C TYR A 46 10.27 -1.25 9.92
N ARG A 47 10.49 -1.06 11.22
CA ARG A 47 11.35 -1.90 12.06
C ARG A 47 10.63 -3.10 12.66
N ALA A 48 9.34 -3.27 12.37
CA ALA A 48 8.47 -4.26 13.00
C ALA A 48 8.47 -4.21 14.54
N ARG A 49 8.70 -3.02 15.12
CA ARG A 49 8.48 -2.77 16.56
C ARG A 49 7.01 -2.81 16.91
N TRP A 50 6.17 -2.52 15.91
CA TRP A 50 4.72 -2.62 16.02
C TRP A 50 4.12 -3.27 14.77
N VAL A 51 3.16 -4.17 15.01
CA VAL A 51 2.43 -4.94 14.00
C VAL A 51 0.96 -4.92 14.42
N PRO A 52 0.02 -4.73 13.48
CA PRO A 52 -1.37 -4.55 13.84
C PRO A 52 -1.96 -5.91 14.21
N GLU A 53 -2.61 -5.98 15.37
CA GLU A 53 -3.33 -7.16 15.82
C GLU A 53 -4.74 -6.72 16.21
N TYR A 54 -5.73 -7.42 15.68
CA TYR A 54 -7.11 -7.16 16.08
C TYR A 54 -7.39 -7.88 17.39
N LYS A 55 -8.43 -7.44 18.12
CA LYS A 55 -8.85 -8.05 19.38
C LYS A 55 -9.12 -9.55 19.23
N GLU A 56 -9.68 -9.95 18.09
CA GLU A 56 -10.04 -11.35 17.81
C GLU A 56 -8.85 -12.18 17.34
N GLY A 57 -7.75 -11.56 16.90
CA GLY A 57 -6.54 -12.26 16.47
C GLY A 57 -5.73 -11.56 15.36
N PRO A 58 -4.86 -12.32 14.66
CA PRO A 58 -3.88 -11.74 13.76
C PRO A 58 -4.49 -11.16 12.48
N THR A 59 -3.94 -10.04 12.02
CA THR A 59 -4.30 -9.36 10.76
C THR A 59 -3.69 -10.02 9.51
N GLY A 60 -2.76 -10.97 9.70
CA GLY A 60 -1.90 -11.51 8.64
C GLY A 60 -0.71 -10.60 8.28
N ALA A 61 -0.52 -9.48 8.97
CA ALA A 61 0.68 -8.66 8.81
C ALA A 61 1.92 -9.41 9.33
N LYS A 62 3.01 -9.38 8.57
CA LYS A 62 4.27 -10.03 8.96
C LYS A 62 4.95 -9.27 10.10
N ARG A 63 5.51 -10.02 11.06
CA ARG A 63 6.39 -9.52 12.13
C ARG A 63 7.85 -9.41 11.66
N GLU A 64 8.05 -8.86 10.47
CA GLU A 64 9.36 -8.67 9.86
C GLU A 64 9.53 -7.22 9.42
N GLY A 65 10.77 -6.73 9.46
CA GLY A 65 11.11 -5.41 8.98
C GLY A 65 10.68 -5.22 7.52
N LYS A 66 10.23 -4.02 7.17
CA LYS A 66 9.75 -3.71 5.84
C LYS A 66 10.89 -3.40 4.88
N ARG A 67 10.70 -3.77 3.63
CA ARG A 67 11.54 -3.31 2.52
C ARG A 67 11.30 -1.83 2.24
N PRO A 68 12.27 -1.08 1.68
CA PRO A 68 12.12 0.33 1.35
C PRO A 68 10.90 0.62 0.46
N THR A 69 10.64 -0.23 -0.53
CA THR A 69 9.48 -0.12 -1.43
C THR A 69 8.15 -0.24 -0.67
N THR A 70 8.07 -1.14 0.30
CA THR A 70 6.90 -1.28 1.17
C THR A 70 6.76 -0.08 2.10
N SER A 71 7.86 0.46 2.62
CA SER A 71 7.87 1.69 3.44
C SER A 71 7.27 2.87 2.67
N LYS A 72 7.72 3.09 1.44
CA LYS A 72 7.17 4.13 0.56
C LYS A 72 5.68 3.95 0.34
N GLY A 73 5.25 2.72 0.03
CA GLY A 73 3.83 2.43 -0.17
C GLY A 73 2.98 2.66 1.08
N GLU A 74 3.50 2.42 2.29
CA GLU A 74 2.79 2.77 3.52
C GLU A 74 2.75 4.29 3.74
N ALA A 75 3.86 4.98 3.54
CA ALA A 75 3.95 6.44 3.65
C ALA A 75 3.00 7.17 2.68
N ASP A 76 2.91 6.73 1.42
CA ASP A 76 2.00 7.29 0.42
C ASP A 76 0.53 7.13 0.84
N ARG A 77 0.17 5.96 1.38
CA ARG A 77 -1.19 5.67 1.85
C ARG A 77 -1.56 6.47 3.10
N LEU A 78 -0.62 6.59 4.05
CA LEU A 78 -0.80 7.41 5.25
C LEU A 78 -0.93 8.89 4.90
N THR A 79 -0.09 9.38 4.00
CA THR A 79 -0.15 10.75 3.46
C THR A 79 -1.52 11.04 2.84
N ASN A 80 -2.06 10.11 2.05
CA ASN A 80 -3.39 10.26 1.47
C ASN A 80 -4.48 10.39 2.54
N PHE A 81 -4.37 9.63 3.63
CA PHE A 81 -5.29 9.69 4.75
C PHE A 81 -5.21 11.01 5.51
N LEU A 82 -4.00 11.43 5.90
CA LEU A 82 -3.80 12.67 6.66
C LEU A 82 -4.26 13.91 5.87
N ASN A 83 -3.96 13.95 4.57
CA ASN A 83 -4.45 15.00 3.69
C ASN A 83 -5.98 15.04 3.59
N TRP A 84 -6.64 13.88 3.54
CA TRP A 84 -8.09 13.81 3.52
C TRP A 84 -8.69 14.30 4.85
N ALA A 85 -8.13 13.86 5.99
CA ALA A 85 -8.60 14.26 7.30
C ALA A 85 -8.45 15.78 7.49
N GLU A 86 -7.30 16.34 7.13
CA GLU A 86 -7.03 17.77 7.22
C GLU A 86 -7.92 18.60 6.28
N ALA A 87 -8.08 18.17 5.03
CA ALA A 87 -8.98 18.85 4.08
C ALA A 87 -10.45 18.83 4.53
N GLY A 88 -10.86 17.79 5.26
CA GLY A 88 -12.18 17.66 5.85
C GLY A 88 -12.34 18.34 7.22
N GLY A 89 -11.27 18.91 7.80
CA GLY A 89 -11.30 19.42 9.18
C GLY A 89 -11.60 18.34 10.22
N ILE A 90 -11.25 17.08 9.93
CA ILE A 90 -11.57 15.92 10.76
C ILE A 90 -10.46 15.75 11.80
N ASP A 91 -10.87 15.77 13.07
CA ASP A 91 -9.97 15.47 14.19
C ASP A 91 -9.68 13.96 14.28
N VAL A 92 -8.45 13.59 13.91
CA VAL A 92 -7.94 12.21 13.92
C VAL A 92 -8.02 11.57 15.30
N ASP A 93 -7.93 12.37 16.38
CA ASP A 93 -8.04 11.86 17.75
C ASP A 93 -9.45 11.41 18.08
N ARG A 94 -10.48 11.98 17.44
CA ARG A 94 -11.89 11.67 17.68
C ARG A 94 -12.50 10.69 16.67
N MET A 95 -11.75 10.27 15.66
CA MET A 95 -12.26 9.39 14.60
C MET A 95 -12.64 8.01 15.13
N ASN A 96 -13.85 7.54 14.82
CA ASN A 96 -14.26 6.15 15.01
C ASN A 96 -14.06 5.33 13.72
N TYR A 97 -14.44 4.05 13.73
CA TYR A 97 -14.28 3.19 12.55
C TYR A 97 -15.16 3.62 11.36
N GLU A 98 -16.32 4.21 11.60
CA GLU A 98 -17.20 4.72 10.54
C GLU A 98 -16.52 5.86 9.76
N CYS A 99 -15.71 6.68 10.43
CA CYS A 99 -14.90 7.69 9.74
C CYS A 99 -13.90 7.06 8.77
N VAL A 100 -13.36 5.87 9.06
CA VAL A 100 -12.48 5.13 8.13
C VAL A 100 -13.26 4.58 6.95
N LEU A 101 -14.50 4.11 7.16
CA LEU A 101 -15.38 3.70 6.06
C LEU A 101 -15.75 4.90 5.17
N SER A 102 -16.06 6.04 5.77
CA SER A 102 -16.29 7.30 5.06
C SER A 102 -15.06 7.72 4.25
N TYR A 103 -13.86 7.66 4.83
CA TYR A 103 -12.60 7.88 4.09
C TYR A 103 -12.48 6.93 2.89
N GLN A 104 -12.74 5.64 3.09
CA GLN A 104 -12.71 4.65 2.02
C GLN A 104 -13.68 5.00 0.90
N ASP A 105 -14.90 5.46 1.21
CA ASP A 105 -15.96 5.84 0.26
C ASP A 105 -15.69 7.17 -0.44
N ASN A 106 -15.14 8.14 0.26
CA ASN A 106 -14.76 9.43 -0.30
C ASN A 106 -13.63 9.36 -1.34
N MET A 107 -12.87 8.25 -1.39
CA MET A 107 -11.92 8.02 -2.49
C MET A 107 -12.59 7.88 -3.86
N ILE A 108 -13.91 7.68 -3.91
CA ILE A 108 -14.72 7.78 -5.13
C ILE A 108 -15.09 9.24 -5.41
N ALA A 109 -15.49 9.98 -4.37
CA ALA A 109 -16.19 11.26 -4.46
C ALA A 109 -15.29 12.50 -4.60
N PHE A 110 -14.01 12.42 -4.22
CA PHE A 110 -13.10 13.58 -4.27
C PHE A 110 -12.68 13.89 -5.73
N ARG A 111 -13.56 14.56 -6.50
CA ARG A 111 -13.25 15.09 -7.84
C ARG A 111 -13.96 16.41 -8.17
N PRO A 112 -13.25 17.54 -8.02
CA PRO A 112 -13.46 18.70 -8.86
C PRO A 112 -12.60 18.52 -10.13
N SER A 113 -13.23 18.16 -11.25
CA SER A 113 -12.68 18.11 -12.61
C SER A 113 -11.76 16.93 -13.01
N GLN A 114 -12.05 16.37 -14.19
CA GLN A 114 -11.21 15.56 -15.09
C GLN A 114 -10.86 14.10 -14.73
N GLN A 115 -11.53 13.16 -15.43
CA GLN A 115 -10.99 12.02 -16.21
C GLN A 115 -9.85 11.11 -15.67
N ARG A 116 -9.51 11.07 -14.37
CA ARG A 116 -8.64 10.00 -13.84
C ARG A 116 -9.39 8.66 -13.69
N PRO A 117 -8.73 7.49 -13.64
CA PRO A 117 -9.42 6.23 -13.37
C PRO A 117 -9.97 6.18 -11.94
N THR A 118 -11.16 5.62 -11.75
CA THR A 118 -11.71 5.31 -10.42
C THR A 118 -10.72 4.44 -9.66
N VAL A 119 -10.39 4.80 -8.42
CA VAL A 119 -9.45 4.01 -7.61
C VAL A 119 -10.08 2.64 -7.33
N GLY A 120 -9.40 1.57 -7.76
CA GLY A 120 -9.91 0.21 -7.60
C GLY A 120 -10.14 -0.17 -6.14
N ALA A 121 -11.07 -1.10 -5.91
CA ALA A 121 -11.43 -1.60 -4.57
C ALA A 121 -10.21 -2.05 -3.77
N ALA A 122 -9.24 -2.72 -4.41
CA ALA A 122 -8.00 -3.15 -3.77
C ALA A 122 -7.17 -1.97 -3.21
N THR A 123 -6.98 -0.92 -3.98
CA THR A 123 -6.23 0.28 -3.55
C THR A 123 -6.96 1.02 -2.45
N ARG A 124 -8.29 1.17 -2.55
CA ARG A 124 -9.12 1.78 -1.50
C ARG A 124 -9.00 1.00 -0.19
N ASN A 125 -9.11 -0.32 -0.27
CA ASN A 125 -8.94 -1.19 0.89
C ASN A 125 -7.56 -1.04 1.53
N GLN A 126 -6.48 -1.08 0.74
CA GLN A 126 -5.10 -0.91 1.24
C GLN A 126 -4.88 0.45 1.93
N ARG A 127 -5.46 1.53 1.39
CA ARG A 127 -5.37 2.86 2.00
C ARG A 127 -6.13 2.92 3.32
N ALA A 128 -7.35 2.40 3.35
CA ALA A 128 -8.15 2.32 4.57
C ALA A 128 -7.51 1.37 5.62
N ASP A 129 -6.78 0.33 5.21
CA ASP A 129 -6.02 -0.52 6.13
C ASP A 129 -4.92 0.26 6.83
N VAL A 130 -4.13 1.04 6.08
CA VAL A 130 -3.06 1.87 6.67
C VAL A 130 -3.64 2.93 7.60
N ALA A 131 -4.77 3.54 7.25
CA ALA A 131 -5.47 4.46 8.14
C ALA A 131 -5.93 3.76 9.43
N THR A 132 -6.58 2.60 9.30
CA THR A 132 -7.02 1.77 10.44
C THR A 132 -5.85 1.46 11.36
N PHE A 133 -4.74 0.97 10.81
CA PHE A 133 -3.55 0.61 11.58
C PHE A 133 -2.88 1.81 12.25
N TYR A 134 -2.88 2.98 11.61
CA TYR A 134 -2.37 4.19 12.23
C TYR A 134 -3.21 4.59 13.44
N LEU A 135 -4.53 4.55 13.33
CA LEU A 135 -5.43 4.87 14.45
C LEU A 135 -5.33 3.84 15.59
N MET A 136 -5.21 2.55 15.27
CA MET A 136 -4.93 1.49 16.24
C MET A 136 -3.61 1.76 16.98
N TRP A 137 -2.53 2.01 16.23
CA TRP A 137 -1.23 2.31 16.83
C TRP A 137 -1.31 3.54 17.74
N ARG A 138 -1.96 4.63 17.33
CA ARG A 138 -2.11 5.82 18.19
C ARG A 138 -2.87 5.49 19.48
N ALA A 139 -3.91 4.66 19.42
CA ALA A 139 -4.65 4.24 20.60
C ALA A 139 -3.77 3.39 21.55
N GLU A 140 -3.00 2.44 21.01
CA GLU A 140 -2.07 1.61 21.79
C GLU A 140 -0.89 2.40 22.39
N GLN A 141 -0.47 3.49 21.73
CA GLN A 141 0.53 4.42 22.27
C GLN A 141 -0.06 5.44 23.27
N GLY A 142 -1.37 5.39 23.55
CA GLY A 142 -2.04 6.34 24.44
C GLY A 142 -2.19 7.75 23.88
N LEU A 143 -2.05 7.92 22.56
CA LEU A 143 -2.17 9.22 21.87
C LEU A 143 -3.62 9.59 21.54
N ARG A 144 -4.56 8.64 21.69
CA ARG A 144 -5.99 8.84 21.48
C ARG A 144 -6.79 7.82 22.28
N TRP A 145 -8.12 7.98 22.31
CA TRP A 145 -9.04 6.99 22.89
C TRP A 145 -9.03 5.67 22.09
N ALA A 146 -9.49 4.62 22.77
CA ALA A 146 -9.55 3.25 22.25
C ALA A 146 -10.19 3.19 20.87
N PHE A 147 -9.57 2.50 19.91
CA PHE A 147 -10.08 2.43 18.55
C PHE A 147 -10.55 1.02 18.23
N ASP A 148 -11.87 0.81 18.28
CA ASP A 148 -12.49 -0.48 18.02
C ASP A 148 -12.74 -0.69 16.54
N VAL A 149 -12.25 -1.81 16.00
CA VAL A 149 -12.39 -2.19 14.61
C VAL A 149 -13.19 -3.48 14.53
N PRO A 150 -14.45 -3.46 14.05
CA PRO A 150 -15.21 -4.68 13.82
C PRO A 150 -14.49 -5.55 12.78
N THR A 151 -14.24 -6.82 13.12
CA THR A 151 -13.56 -7.76 12.25
C THR A 151 -14.43 -8.95 11.86
N LYS A 152 -13.96 -9.70 10.86
CA LYS A 152 -14.49 -10.99 10.46
C LYS A 152 -13.34 -11.91 10.08
N LEU A 153 -13.52 -13.20 10.35
CA LEU A 153 -12.56 -14.22 9.95
C LEU A 153 -12.65 -14.43 8.43
N VAL A 154 -11.53 -14.34 7.73
CA VAL A 154 -11.44 -14.59 6.29
C VAL A 154 -10.37 -15.62 5.97
N LYS A 155 -10.64 -16.40 4.94
CA LYS A 155 -9.75 -17.41 4.41
C LYS A 155 -8.86 -16.78 3.35
N VAL A 156 -7.54 -16.88 3.51
CA VAL A 156 -6.55 -16.30 2.59
C VAL A 156 -5.62 -17.40 2.08
N PRO A 157 -5.42 -17.52 0.75
CA PRO A 157 -4.46 -18.48 0.21
C PRO A 157 -3.04 -18.05 0.57
N TYR A 158 -2.29 -18.92 1.25
CA TYR A 158 -0.91 -18.66 1.62
C TYR A 158 0.03 -19.32 0.61
N ARG A 159 0.93 -18.54 -0.01
CA ARG A 159 1.75 -19.03 -1.14
C ARG A 159 2.84 -20.03 -0.74
N ASP A 160 3.33 -19.97 0.49
CA ASP A 160 4.51 -20.74 0.93
C ASP A 160 4.16 -22.01 1.73
N ILE A 161 2.90 -22.17 2.13
CA ILE A 161 2.39 -23.35 2.86
C ILE A 161 1.30 -23.93 1.98
N ARG A 162 1.30 -25.24 1.72
CA ARG A 162 0.16 -25.92 1.10
C ARG A 162 -1.02 -25.88 2.06
N GLY A 163 -1.78 -24.78 2.04
CA GLY A 163 -2.89 -24.59 2.95
C GLY A 163 -3.44 -23.18 2.92
N ASP A 164 -4.69 -23.07 3.32
CA ASP A 164 -5.34 -21.80 3.54
C ASP A 164 -5.11 -21.35 4.98
N VAL A 165 -4.81 -20.07 5.15
CA VAL A 165 -4.65 -19.47 6.48
C VAL A 165 -5.86 -18.61 6.76
N PHE A 166 -6.41 -18.74 7.97
CA PHE A 166 -7.47 -17.86 8.46
C PHE A 166 -6.84 -16.64 9.13
N VAL A 167 -7.25 -15.45 8.68
CA VAL A 167 -6.83 -14.17 9.25
C VAL A 167 -8.05 -13.32 9.54
N TYR A 168 -7.94 -12.42 10.51
CA TYR A 168 -9.00 -11.44 10.75
C TYR A 168 -8.85 -10.26 9.80
N SER A 169 -9.98 -9.81 9.27
CA SER A 169 -10.05 -8.69 8.35
C SER A 169 -11.14 -7.74 8.80
N ARG A 170 -10.89 -6.43 8.72
CA ARG A 170 -11.89 -5.42 9.07
C ARG A 170 -13.17 -5.57 8.24
N THR A 171 -14.32 -5.39 8.87
CA THR A 171 -15.63 -5.39 8.21
C THR A 171 -15.77 -4.16 7.31
N GLY A 172 -16.49 -4.26 6.18
CA GLY A 172 -16.64 -3.14 5.25
C GLY A 172 -15.52 -2.98 4.20
N ARG A 173 -14.58 -3.94 4.11
CA ARG A 173 -13.71 -4.05 2.92
C ARG A 173 -14.53 -4.27 1.66
N LEU A 174 -14.19 -3.53 0.62
CA LEU A 174 -14.83 -3.64 -0.69
C LEU A 174 -14.45 -4.96 -1.37
N ARG A 175 -15.44 -5.62 -1.98
CA ARG A 175 -15.17 -6.79 -2.83
C ARG A 175 -14.60 -6.31 -4.16
N GLN A 176 -13.56 -6.99 -4.63
CA GLN A 176 -13.09 -6.84 -6.01
C GLN A 176 -14.07 -7.63 -6.89
N SER A 177 -14.80 -6.96 -7.80
CA SER A 177 -15.68 -7.68 -8.71
C SER A 177 -14.82 -8.53 -9.66
N ALA A 178 -15.05 -9.84 -9.69
CA ALA A 178 -14.34 -10.75 -10.61
C ALA A 178 -14.47 -10.31 -12.08
N ALA A 179 -15.55 -9.61 -12.43
CA ALA A 179 -15.82 -9.06 -13.76
C ALA A 179 -14.78 -8.02 -14.26
N GLN A 180 -13.86 -7.55 -13.40
CA GLN A 180 -12.84 -6.56 -13.76
C GLN A 180 -11.43 -7.14 -13.89
N LEU A 181 -11.24 -8.44 -13.67
CA LEU A 181 -9.95 -9.06 -14.00
C LEU A 181 -9.99 -9.37 -15.50
N PRO A 182 -9.23 -8.65 -16.35
CA PRO A 182 -9.13 -9.07 -17.74
C PRO A 182 -8.60 -10.49 -17.73
N THR A 183 -9.34 -11.40 -18.36
CA THR A 183 -8.86 -12.77 -18.58
C THR A 183 -7.55 -12.65 -19.35
N LEU A 184 -6.44 -12.86 -18.65
CA LEU A 184 -5.11 -12.87 -19.26
C LEU A 184 -5.03 -14.13 -20.13
N SER A 185 -5.35 -13.99 -21.41
CA SER A 185 -5.12 -15.03 -22.40
C SER A 185 -3.67 -14.98 -22.86
N LEU A 186 -2.99 -16.13 -22.87
CA LEU A 186 -1.67 -16.23 -23.49
C LEU A 186 -1.80 -16.00 -25.02
N PRO A 187 -0.89 -15.23 -25.63
CA PRO A 187 -0.90 -15.03 -27.07
C PRO A 187 -0.61 -16.35 -27.80
N THR A 188 -1.27 -16.56 -28.95
CA THR A 188 -1.00 -17.69 -29.84
C THR A 188 0.41 -17.60 -30.43
N ALA A 189 0.94 -18.72 -30.93
CA ALA A 189 2.25 -18.74 -31.59
C ALA A 189 2.35 -17.74 -32.76
N ALA A 190 1.29 -17.63 -33.58
CA ALA A 190 1.24 -16.68 -34.69
C ALA A 190 1.27 -15.22 -34.21
N GLN A 191 0.50 -14.89 -33.16
CA GLN A 191 0.50 -13.55 -32.56
C GLN A 191 1.87 -13.17 -31.98
N LYS A 192 2.55 -14.13 -31.32
CA LYS A 192 3.92 -13.90 -30.80
C LYS A 192 4.90 -13.58 -31.92
N LEU A 193 4.92 -14.37 -32.99
CA LEU A 193 5.84 -14.17 -34.12
C LEU A 193 5.59 -12.84 -34.84
N ALA A 194 4.32 -12.50 -35.09
CA ALA A 194 3.96 -11.22 -35.69
C ALA A 194 4.41 -10.04 -34.81
N TRP A 195 4.20 -10.14 -33.49
CA TRP A 195 4.63 -9.12 -32.55
C TRP A 195 6.16 -9.00 -32.46
N TYR A 196 6.90 -10.12 -32.40
CA TYR A 196 8.36 -10.10 -32.41
C TYR A 196 8.93 -9.46 -33.67
N SER A 197 8.35 -9.76 -34.83
CA SER A 197 8.73 -9.11 -36.09
C SER A 197 8.51 -7.59 -36.02
N ALA A 198 7.34 -7.15 -35.53
CA ALA A 198 7.05 -5.73 -35.36
C ALA A 198 8.01 -5.03 -34.38
N VAL A 199 8.33 -5.66 -33.24
CA VAL A 199 9.30 -5.15 -32.26
C VAL A 199 10.70 -5.07 -32.87
N ARG A 200 11.13 -6.08 -33.64
CA ARG A 200 12.43 -6.07 -34.31
C ARG A 200 12.55 -4.92 -35.29
N THR A 201 11.52 -4.72 -36.13
CA THR A 201 11.49 -3.65 -37.13
C THR A 201 11.50 -2.26 -36.49
N ARG A 202 10.77 -2.08 -35.39
CA ARG A 202 10.62 -0.76 -34.76
C ARG A 202 11.72 -0.41 -33.76
N LEU A 203 12.20 -1.39 -33.00
CA LEU A 203 13.06 -1.19 -31.81
C LEU A 203 14.38 -1.98 -31.87
N GLY A 204 14.60 -2.75 -32.95
CA GLY A 204 15.81 -3.52 -33.16
C GLY A 204 15.80 -4.92 -32.52
N GLU A 205 16.83 -5.69 -32.85
CA GLU A 205 16.94 -7.10 -32.50
C GLU A 205 17.09 -7.35 -31.00
N ALA A 206 17.90 -6.55 -30.31
CA ALA A 206 18.10 -6.69 -28.87
C ALA A 206 16.80 -6.56 -28.08
N LYS A 207 15.94 -5.58 -28.43
CA LYS A 207 14.63 -5.39 -27.77
C LYS A 207 13.65 -6.51 -28.11
N MET A 208 13.71 -7.04 -29.33
CA MET A 208 12.92 -8.22 -29.70
C MET A 208 13.33 -9.45 -28.88
N LEU A 209 14.63 -9.74 -28.77
CA LEU A 209 15.11 -10.88 -27.99
C LEU A 209 14.77 -10.76 -26.51
N ALA A 210 14.91 -9.57 -25.92
CA ALA A 210 14.50 -9.32 -24.54
C ALA A 210 12.98 -9.54 -24.35
N SER A 211 12.17 -9.05 -25.28
CA SER A 211 10.71 -9.25 -25.27
C SER A 211 10.32 -10.72 -25.42
N ARG A 212 11.06 -11.46 -26.27
CA ARG A 212 10.89 -12.91 -26.46
C ARG A 212 11.22 -13.68 -25.18
N CYS A 213 12.31 -13.32 -24.50
CA CYS A 213 12.68 -13.90 -23.21
C CYS A 213 11.54 -13.75 -22.18
N ILE A 214 10.97 -12.54 -22.05
CA ILE A 214 9.84 -12.27 -21.15
C ILE A 214 8.63 -13.16 -21.49
N VAL A 215 8.25 -13.25 -22.78
CA VAL A 215 7.04 -13.97 -23.19
C VAL A 215 7.21 -15.50 -23.15
N GLU A 216 8.40 -16.02 -23.48
CA GLU A 216 8.65 -17.47 -23.54
C GLU A 216 9.06 -18.07 -22.19
N ILE A 217 9.82 -17.32 -21.39
CA ILE A 217 10.34 -17.81 -20.10
C ILE A 217 9.46 -17.31 -18.94
N GLY A 218 8.71 -16.22 -19.13
CA GLY A 218 7.85 -15.66 -18.09
C GLY A 218 8.63 -14.91 -17.00
N VAL A 219 9.84 -14.43 -17.31
CA VAL A 219 10.62 -13.60 -16.39
C VAL A 219 9.91 -12.29 -16.08
N ARG A 220 10.00 -11.83 -14.83
CA ARG A 220 9.42 -10.54 -14.42
C ARG A 220 10.27 -9.41 -14.98
N ALA A 221 9.68 -8.22 -15.12
CA ALA A 221 10.37 -7.05 -15.67
C ALA A 221 11.61 -6.57 -14.88
N PHE A 222 11.86 -7.14 -13.70
CA PHE A 222 12.94 -6.81 -12.78
C PHE A 222 13.87 -8.00 -12.49
N GLU A 223 13.69 -9.11 -13.19
CA GLU A 223 14.61 -10.26 -13.25
C GLU A 223 15.44 -10.17 -14.55
#